data_AF-A0AA47MXK4-F1
#
_entry.id   AF-A0AA47MXK4-F1
#
_cell.length_a   1.000
_cell.length_b   1.000
_cell.length_c   1.000
_cell.angle_alpha   90.00
_cell.angle_beta   90.00
_cell.angle_gamma   90.00
#
_symmetry.space_group_name_H-M   'P 1'
#
loop_
_entity.id
_entity.type
_entity.pdbx_description
1 polymer ?
#
loop_
_entity_poly.entity_id
_entity_poly.type
_entity_poly.pdbx_seq_one_letter_code
_entity_poly.pdbx_strand_id
1 'polypeptide(L)'
;MAGKFIHCMYCQGMFICKELWRHVRRCPCKPEDLDEEPGRTKVLGLAAAQGSASCQQISSGVWKLLGVMKQDEVALIVRNDLLIIQFAQSLYNKHGQDPTKYDYIRQKLREVGRLLLCLRTEFSIHNMEEAVKPANFQRVVQAVKKVSGFDEEKHSFLTPSLALKLGHSLHKISDIIHCRALMAEDEDRIRSTDIFKKLYTSKWSELVSHGALNTLSDAKYNKPSTLPFTEDVQILHRYLDKSAEEAFCNSKEVATSQNYAQLAKVTLAQIIVFNRRRAGEVSMRLKSFLERDTQSFMKMLPWGCQRLNRGSATTSAVSKSWEKGAERMQFCSHRAWWMLYHYLQVTELNLVFVQQTSSFLQDPKQ
;
A
#
# COMPACT_ATOMS: atom_id res chain seq x y z
N MET A 1 13.63 13.91 -21.89
CA MET A 1 14.83 13.70 -21.04
C MET A 1 14.60 14.40 -19.72
N ALA A 2 14.53 13.66 -18.61
CA ALA A 2 14.30 14.27 -17.28
C ALA A 2 15.55 15.08 -16.88
N GLY A 3 15.39 16.38 -16.62
CA GLY A 3 16.47 17.22 -16.13
C GLY A 3 16.94 16.72 -14.76
N LYS A 4 18.26 16.61 -14.54
CA LYS A 4 18.84 16.36 -13.22
C LYS A 4 18.45 17.53 -12.32
N PHE A 5 17.76 17.29 -11.21
CA PHE A 5 17.41 18.33 -10.23
C PHE A 5 18.45 18.35 -9.11
N ILE A 6 18.80 19.54 -8.64
CA ILE A 6 19.78 19.78 -7.58
C ILE A 6 19.26 20.88 -6.65
N HIS A 7 19.55 20.78 -5.35
CA HIS A 7 19.21 21.79 -4.35
C HIS A 7 20.16 23.00 -4.44
N CYS A 8 19.61 24.20 -4.26
CA CYS A 8 20.40 25.40 -4.08
C CYS A 8 21.12 25.35 -2.73
N MET A 9 22.42 25.63 -2.75
CA MET A 9 23.27 25.65 -1.55
C MET A 9 22.83 26.68 -0.49
N TYR A 10 22.06 27.70 -0.89
CA TYR A 10 21.65 28.81 -0.03
C TYR A 10 20.21 28.65 0.47
N CYS A 11 19.23 28.58 -0.43
CA CYS A 11 17.81 28.50 -0.05
C CYS A 11 17.27 27.07 0.07
N GLN A 12 18.09 26.06 -0.26
CA GLN A 12 17.68 24.65 -0.32
C GLN A 12 16.51 24.35 -1.29
N GLY A 13 16.10 25.32 -2.12
CA GLY A 13 15.10 25.10 -3.17
C GLY A 13 15.64 24.19 -4.27
N MET A 14 14.79 23.36 -4.86
CA MET A 14 15.19 22.47 -5.95
C MET A 14 15.07 23.14 -7.32
N PHE A 15 16.14 23.07 -8.09
CA PHE A 15 16.21 23.64 -9.44
C PHE A 15 16.72 22.61 -10.44
N ILE A 16 16.33 22.78 -11.69
CA ILE A 16 16.94 22.04 -12.80
C ILE A 16 18.43 22.40 -12.80
N CYS A 17 19.30 21.39 -12.86
CA CYS A 17 20.75 21.55 -12.78
C CYS A 17 21.31 22.58 -13.79
N LYS A 18 20.74 22.63 -15.01
CA LYS A 18 21.08 23.64 -16.04
C LYS A 18 20.70 25.08 -15.67
N GLU A 19 19.72 25.24 -14.78
CA GLU A 19 19.10 26.51 -14.38
C GLU A 19 19.57 26.98 -12.99
N LEU A 20 20.17 26.08 -12.20
CA LEU A 20 20.56 26.33 -10.82
C LEU A 20 21.49 27.53 -10.68
N TRP A 21 22.47 27.69 -11.57
CA TRP A 21 23.38 28.82 -11.57
C TRP A 21 22.66 30.16 -11.74
N ARG A 22 21.56 30.21 -12.51
CA ARG A 22 20.76 31.43 -12.68
C ARG A 22 19.98 31.79 -11.42
N HIS A 23 19.49 30.78 -10.70
CA HIS A 23 18.84 30.99 -9.41
C HIS A 23 19.86 31.44 -8.35
N VAL A 24 21.01 30.77 -8.23
CA VAL A 24 22.04 31.06 -7.22
C VAL A 24 22.48 32.53 -7.25
N ARG A 25 22.62 33.12 -8.45
CA ARG A 25 22.94 34.56 -8.62
C ARG A 25 21.89 35.52 -8.04
N ARG A 26 20.64 35.10 -8.00
CA ARG A 26 19.48 35.90 -7.53
C ARG A 26 18.81 35.27 -6.33
N CYS A 27 19.53 34.41 -5.60
CA CYS A 27 18.95 33.68 -4.49
C CYS A 27 18.75 34.65 -3.33
N PRO A 28 17.52 34.80 -2.80
CA PRO A 28 17.25 35.70 -1.68
C PRO A 28 18.00 35.31 -0.39
N CYS A 29 18.48 34.07 -0.32
CA CYS A 29 19.23 33.54 0.83
C CYS A 29 20.76 33.56 0.60
N LYS A 30 21.25 34.21 -0.47
CA LYS A 30 22.70 34.37 -0.72
C LYS A 30 23.27 35.39 0.29
N PRO A 31 24.36 35.08 1.02
CA PRO A 31 25.06 36.05 1.86
C PRO A 31 25.57 37.23 1.04
N GLU A 32 25.44 38.46 1.55
CA GLU A 32 25.86 39.69 0.85
C GLU A 32 27.38 39.80 0.69
N ASP A 33 28.17 39.15 1.56
CA ASP A 33 29.65 39.23 1.58
C ASP A 33 30.36 38.37 0.50
N LEU A 34 29.63 37.79 -0.46
CA LEU A 34 30.20 36.97 -1.54
C LEU A 34 30.17 37.75 -2.87
N ASP A 35 31.13 38.67 -3.02
CA ASP A 35 31.31 39.55 -4.20
C ASP A 35 31.67 38.80 -5.50
N GLU A 36 32.15 37.56 -5.42
CA GLU A 36 32.39 36.76 -6.62
C GLU A 36 31.11 36.09 -7.12
N GLU A 37 30.61 36.53 -8.27
CA GLU A 37 29.52 35.87 -8.99
C GLU A 37 29.92 34.44 -9.40
N PRO A 38 29.39 33.38 -8.74
CA PRO A 38 29.87 32.04 -9.01
C PRO A 38 29.43 31.61 -10.42
N GLY A 39 30.41 31.30 -11.26
CA GLY A 39 30.18 30.79 -12.61
C GLY A 39 29.47 29.43 -12.61
N ARG A 40 28.86 29.06 -13.74
CA ARG A 40 28.10 27.80 -13.91
C ARG A 40 28.86 26.57 -13.40
N THR A 41 30.16 26.47 -13.69
CA THR A 41 31.00 25.34 -13.26
C THR A 41 31.23 25.31 -11.76
N LYS A 42 31.43 26.48 -11.12
CA LYS A 42 31.61 26.61 -9.66
C LYS A 42 30.32 26.25 -8.92
N VAL A 43 29.17 26.74 -9.39
CA VAL A 43 27.85 26.40 -8.82
C VAL A 43 27.55 24.91 -8.96
N LEU A 44 27.78 24.33 -10.13
CA LEU A 44 27.56 22.91 -10.38
C LEU A 44 28.53 22.03 -9.59
N GLY A 45 29.79 22.44 -9.44
CA GLY A 45 30.79 21.75 -8.63
C GLY A 45 30.45 21.74 -7.15
N LEU A 46 30.10 22.90 -6.59
CA LEU A 46 29.66 23.02 -5.19
C LEU A 46 28.37 22.25 -4.92
N ALA A 47 27.41 22.30 -5.85
CA ALA A 47 26.16 21.57 -5.69
C ALA A 47 26.30 20.06 -5.93
N ALA A 48 27.28 19.64 -6.75
CA ALA A 48 27.68 18.24 -6.86
C ALA A 48 28.41 17.75 -5.60
N ALA A 49 29.28 18.56 -5.01
CA ALA A 49 29.99 18.25 -3.77
C ALA A 49 29.04 18.16 -2.55
N GLN A 50 28.08 19.08 -2.43
CA GLN A 50 27.00 18.97 -1.45
C GLN A 50 26.08 17.77 -1.72
N GLY A 51 25.83 17.45 -2.99
CA GLY A 51 25.07 16.27 -3.39
C GLY A 51 25.77 14.94 -3.09
N SER A 52 27.10 14.91 -3.15
CA SER A 52 27.91 13.70 -2.91
C SER A 52 28.24 13.47 -1.44
N ALA A 53 28.40 14.53 -0.64
CA ALA A 53 28.78 14.40 0.77
C ALA A 53 27.61 13.99 1.70
N SER A 54 26.36 14.01 1.21
CA SER A 54 25.19 13.90 2.09
C SER A 54 24.08 12.98 1.57
N CYS A 55 23.92 12.77 0.27
CA CYS A 55 22.75 12.07 -0.27
C CYS A 55 23.08 10.73 -0.92
N GLN A 56 22.48 9.65 -0.41
CA GLN A 56 22.22 8.46 -1.23
C GLN A 56 21.58 8.92 -2.54
N GLN A 57 22.13 8.47 -3.68
CA GLN A 57 21.64 8.83 -5.01
C GLN A 57 20.13 8.55 -5.10
N ILE A 58 19.32 9.60 -5.27
CA ILE A 58 17.88 9.45 -5.47
C ILE A 58 17.65 8.87 -6.86
N SER A 59 16.98 7.72 -6.90
CA SER A 59 16.72 6.99 -8.13
C SER A 59 15.82 7.79 -9.09
N SER A 60 16.03 7.59 -10.39
CA SER A 60 15.20 8.20 -11.44
C SER A 60 13.72 7.79 -11.34
N GLY A 61 13.45 6.61 -10.77
CA GLY A 61 12.10 6.11 -10.48
C GLY A 61 11.34 6.97 -9.48
N VAL A 62 12.00 7.45 -8.41
CA VAL A 62 11.39 8.37 -7.44
C VAL A 62 11.00 9.69 -8.11
N TRP A 63 11.86 10.25 -8.96
CA TRP A 63 11.55 11.47 -9.69
C TRP A 63 10.35 11.32 -10.63
N LYS A 64 10.24 10.19 -11.34
CA LYS A 64 9.06 9.86 -12.15
C LYS A 64 7.81 9.78 -11.28
N LEU A 65 7.89 9.13 -10.11
CA LEU A 65 6.77 8.99 -9.18
C LEU A 65 6.27 10.34 -8.66
N LEU A 66 7.20 11.24 -8.31
CA LEU A 66 6.89 12.61 -7.87
C LEU A 66 6.33 13.48 -9.01
N GLY A 67 6.71 13.23 -10.26
CA GLY A 67 6.22 13.97 -11.43
C GLY A 67 4.72 13.79 -11.68
N VAL A 68 4.17 12.61 -11.35
CA VAL A 68 2.74 12.28 -11.55
C VAL A 68 1.83 12.83 -10.44
N MET A 69 2.40 13.31 -9.32
CA MET A 69 1.62 13.90 -8.24
C MET A 69 0.89 15.18 -8.71
N LYS A 70 -0.33 15.41 -8.20
CA LYS A 70 -1.06 16.67 -8.40
C LYS A 70 -0.16 17.85 -8.05
N GLN A 71 0.00 18.79 -8.99
CA GLN A 71 0.86 19.96 -8.86
C GLN A 71 0.19 21.04 -8.00
N ASP A 72 0.27 20.86 -6.69
CA ASP A 72 -0.20 21.81 -5.68
C ASP A 72 0.91 22.15 -4.67
N GLU A 73 0.60 23.02 -3.72
CA GLU A 73 1.54 23.45 -2.67
C GLU A 73 2.15 22.27 -1.90
N VAL A 74 1.36 21.21 -1.65
CA VAL A 74 1.85 19.99 -1.00
C VAL A 74 2.92 19.31 -1.85
N ALA A 75 2.74 19.21 -3.17
CA ALA A 75 3.75 18.65 -4.06
C ALA A 75 5.02 19.51 -4.10
N LEU A 76 4.90 20.83 -4.01
CA LEU A 76 6.05 21.74 -3.92
C LEU A 76 6.84 21.50 -2.62
N ILE A 77 6.14 21.38 -1.49
CA ILE A 77 6.76 21.07 -0.19
C ILE A 77 7.49 19.74 -0.22
N VAL A 78 6.84 18.70 -0.73
CA VAL A 78 7.42 17.35 -0.85
C VAL A 78 8.70 17.36 -1.70
N ARG A 79 8.76 18.17 -2.75
CA ARG A 79 9.94 18.28 -3.63
C ARG A 79 11.06 19.14 -3.05
N ASN A 80 10.76 20.05 -2.15
CA ASN A 80 11.76 20.95 -1.58
C ASN A 80 12.32 20.47 -0.24
N ASP A 81 11.80 19.37 0.32
CA ASP A 81 12.31 18.77 1.55
C ASP A 81 13.10 17.49 1.25
N LEU A 82 14.40 17.52 1.55
CA LEU A 82 15.32 16.42 1.28
C LEU A 82 14.94 15.13 2.02
N LEU A 83 14.45 15.23 3.26
CA LEU A 83 14.10 14.05 4.06
C LEU A 83 12.80 13.41 3.58
N ILE A 84 11.84 14.18 3.09
CA ILE A 84 10.65 13.64 2.43
C ILE A 84 11.06 12.88 1.16
N ILE A 85 12.01 13.41 0.37
CA ILE A 85 12.52 12.71 -0.82
C ILE A 85 13.24 11.41 -0.44
N GLN A 86 14.02 11.40 0.66
CA GLN A 86 14.67 10.19 1.14
C GLN A 86 13.68 9.18 1.71
N PHE A 87 12.62 9.64 2.35
CA PHE A 87 11.50 8.79 2.73
C PHE A 87 10.82 8.17 1.51
N ALA A 88 10.64 8.94 0.42
CA ALA A 88 10.18 8.42 -0.87
C ALA A 88 11.11 7.33 -1.41
N GLN A 89 12.43 7.56 -1.37
CA GLN A 89 13.42 6.57 -1.80
C GLN A 89 13.36 5.30 -0.94
N SER A 90 13.19 5.42 0.38
CA SER A 90 13.04 4.26 1.28
C SER A 90 11.80 3.43 0.94
N LEU A 91 10.66 4.08 0.66
CA LEU A 91 9.44 3.40 0.23
C LEU A 91 9.60 2.78 -1.17
N TYR A 92 10.29 3.47 -2.08
CA TYR A 92 10.56 2.99 -3.43
C TYR A 92 11.51 1.79 -3.43
N ASN A 93 12.48 1.71 -2.52
CA ASN A 93 13.32 0.52 -2.38
C ASN A 93 12.50 -0.72 -1.99
N LYS A 94 11.42 -0.55 -1.21
CA LYS A 94 10.55 -1.65 -0.77
C LYS A 94 9.48 -2.02 -1.79
N HIS A 95 8.94 -1.03 -2.52
CA HIS A 95 7.73 -1.20 -3.34
C HIS A 95 7.89 -0.76 -4.79
N GLY A 96 9.06 -0.27 -5.20
CA GLY A 96 9.29 0.35 -6.51
C GLY A 96 9.19 -0.61 -7.69
N GLN A 97 9.31 -1.92 -7.44
CA GLN A 97 9.13 -2.96 -8.46
C GLN A 97 7.66 -3.22 -8.81
N ASP A 98 6.72 -2.80 -7.96
CA ASP A 98 5.29 -3.02 -8.14
C ASP A 98 4.57 -1.69 -8.46
N PRO A 99 4.22 -1.44 -9.75
CA PRO A 99 3.53 -0.22 -10.15
C PRO A 99 2.20 0.01 -9.41
N THR A 100 1.53 -1.05 -8.93
CA THR A 100 0.26 -0.93 -8.20
C THR A 100 0.44 -0.25 -6.82
N LYS A 101 1.67 -0.17 -6.32
CA LYS A 101 2.00 0.49 -5.05
C LYS A 101 2.38 1.96 -5.21
N TYR A 102 2.48 2.48 -6.43
CA TYR A 102 2.92 3.87 -6.64
C TYR A 102 1.93 4.88 -6.05
N ASP A 103 0.64 4.60 -6.10
CA ASP A 103 -0.38 5.45 -5.44
C ASP A 103 -0.25 5.44 -3.93
N TYR A 104 0.05 4.27 -3.34
CA TYR A 104 0.33 4.17 -1.91
C TYR A 104 1.52 5.04 -1.50
N ILE A 105 2.62 5.02 -2.27
CA ILE A 105 3.79 5.87 -1.99
C ILE A 105 3.42 7.35 -2.14
N ARG A 106 2.77 7.75 -3.23
CA ARG A 106 2.34 9.14 -3.44
C ARG A 106 1.43 9.63 -2.32
N GLN A 107 0.49 8.79 -1.87
CA GLN A 107 -0.37 9.10 -0.74
C GLN A 107 0.45 9.37 0.53
N LYS A 108 1.39 8.48 0.89
CA LYS A 108 2.26 8.66 2.05
C LYS A 108 3.06 9.97 2.00
N LEU A 109 3.59 10.32 0.83
CA LEU A 109 4.33 11.56 0.64
C LEU A 109 3.43 12.78 0.79
N ARG A 110 2.19 12.73 0.28
CA ARG A 110 1.22 13.82 0.46
C ARG A 110 0.74 13.95 1.91
N GLU A 111 0.59 12.84 2.63
CA GLU A 111 0.27 12.85 4.07
C GLU A 111 1.38 13.61 4.84
N VAL A 112 2.65 13.26 4.63
CA VAL A 112 3.79 13.95 5.26
C VAL A 112 3.93 15.40 4.77
N GLY A 113 3.71 15.67 3.48
CA GLY A 113 3.76 17.02 2.94
C GLY A 113 2.72 17.96 3.55
N ARG A 114 1.51 17.46 3.83
CA ARG A 114 0.47 18.24 4.56
C ARG A 114 0.87 18.51 6.00
N LEU A 115 1.53 17.54 6.65
CA LEU A 115 2.07 17.76 7.99
C LEU A 115 3.15 18.85 7.98
N LEU A 116 4.09 18.80 7.03
CA LEU A 116 5.13 19.82 6.93
C LEU A 116 4.56 21.20 6.57
N LEU A 117 3.51 21.26 5.75
CA LEU A 117 2.79 22.51 5.48
C LEU A 117 2.25 23.12 6.79
N CYS A 118 1.53 22.33 7.59
CA CYS A 118 1.01 22.79 8.88
C CYS A 118 2.13 23.21 9.85
N LEU A 119 3.24 22.47 9.87
CA LEU A 119 4.40 22.79 10.71
C LEU A 119 5.03 24.13 10.32
N ARG A 120 5.08 24.45 9.02
CA ARG A 120 5.59 25.73 8.52
C ARG A 120 4.70 26.90 8.90
N THR A 121 3.39 26.75 8.69
CA THR A 121 2.45 27.86 8.83
C THR A 121 2.11 28.18 10.28
N GLU A 122 2.03 27.17 11.13
CA GLU A 122 1.51 27.31 12.51
C GLU A 122 2.60 27.21 13.58
N PHE A 123 3.70 26.53 13.25
CA PHE A 123 4.73 26.20 14.22
C PHE A 123 6.12 26.61 13.75
N SER A 124 6.28 27.45 12.71
CA SER A 124 7.57 27.95 12.23
C SER A 124 8.68 26.88 12.10
N ILE A 125 8.30 25.64 11.77
CA ILE A 125 9.23 24.52 11.55
C ILE A 125 9.33 24.31 10.04
N HIS A 126 10.52 24.53 9.48
CA HIS A 126 10.65 24.69 8.03
C HIS A 126 10.95 23.41 7.27
N ASN A 127 11.46 22.37 7.93
CA ASN A 127 11.78 21.09 7.30
C ASN A 127 11.59 19.93 8.27
N MET A 128 11.57 18.70 7.74
CA MET A 128 11.41 17.51 8.56
C MET A 128 12.60 17.24 9.49
N GLU A 129 13.78 17.80 9.20
CA GLU A 129 14.96 17.60 10.04
C GLU A 129 14.81 18.34 11.36
N GLU A 130 14.31 19.58 11.29
CA GLU A 130 13.93 20.38 12.43
C GLU A 130 12.75 19.78 13.19
N ALA A 131 11.75 19.25 12.48
CA ALA A 131 10.59 18.61 13.11
C ALA A 131 10.99 17.43 14.01
N VAL A 132 12.02 16.66 13.63
CA VAL A 132 12.48 15.48 14.37
C VAL A 132 13.47 15.83 15.51
N LYS A 133 13.60 17.11 15.87
CA LYS A 133 14.35 17.50 17.07
C LYS A 133 13.51 17.29 18.35
N PRO A 134 14.09 16.79 19.45
CA PRO A 134 13.39 16.61 20.72
C PRO A 134 12.65 17.86 21.20
N ALA A 135 13.26 19.04 21.04
CA ALA A 135 12.67 20.33 21.42
C ALA A 135 11.34 20.64 20.70
N ASN A 136 11.15 20.10 19.48
CA ASN A 136 9.97 20.31 18.67
C ASN A 136 8.91 19.21 18.84
N PHE A 137 9.15 18.21 19.69
CA PHE A 137 8.26 17.04 19.82
C PHE A 137 6.81 17.42 20.12
N GLN A 138 6.58 18.33 21.07
CA GLN A 138 5.23 18.80 21.40
C GLN A 138 4.56 19.57 20.24
N ARG A 139 5.32 20.38 19.51
CA ARG A 139 4.85 21.11 18.33
C ARG A 139 4.43 20.13 17.22
N VAL A 140 5.19 19.06 17.02
CA VAL A 140 4.85 17.99 16.07
C VAL A 140 3.57 17.25 16.48
N VAL A 141 3.40 16.94 17.77
CA VAL A 141 2.16 16.33 18.28
C VAL A 141 0.96 17.23 18.01
N GLN A 142 1.06 18.52 18.30
CA GLN A 142 0.01 19.50 18.03
C GLN A 142 -0.30 19.62 16.53
N ALA A 143 0.73 19.67 15.68
CA ALA A 143 0.57 19.70 14.23
C ALA A 143 -0.14 18.43 13.70
N VAL A 144 0.21 17.25 14.20
CA VAL A 144 -0.48 15.99 13.82
C VAL A 144 -1.95 16.04 14.25
N LYS A 145 -2.25 16.50 15.47
CA LYS A 145 -3.63 16.68 15.95
C LYS A 145 -4.42 17.61 15.05
N LYS A 146 -3.85 18.77 14.69
CA LYS A 146 -4.50 19.74 13.79
C LYS A 146 -4.76 19.16 12.40
N VAL A 147 -3.77 18.51 11.78
CA VAL A 147 -3.91 17.91 10.43
C VAL A 147 -4.91 16.75 10.39
N SER A 148 -5.06 16.03 11.50
CA SER A 148 -6.03 14.92 11.62
C SER A 148 -7.41 15.37 12.11
N GLY A 149 -7.61 16.67 12.35
CA GLY A 149 -8.87 17.25 12.79
C GLY A 149 -9.24 16.81 14.20
N PHE A 150 -8.31 16.89 15.14
CA PHE A 150 -8.59 16.64 16.56
C PHE A 150 -9.52 17.70 17.13
N ASP A 151 -10.62 17.25 17.72
CA ASP A 151 -11.60 18.05 18.45
C ASP A 151 -11.27 17.95 19.95
N GLU A 152 -10.91 19.07 20.58
CA GLU A 152 -10.55 19.11 22.00
C GLU A 152 -11.74 18.89 22.92
N GLU A 153 -12.96 19.30 22.54
CA GLU A 153 -14.15 19.14 23.36
C GLU A 153 -14.60 17.68 23.40
N LYS A 154 -14.56 17.01 22.25
CA LYS A 154 -14.98 15.61 22.11
C LYS A 154 -13.84 14.61 22.34
N HIS A 155 -12.61 15.09 22.52
CA HIS A 155 -11.39 14.27 22.56
C HIS A 155 -11.31 13.22 21.43
N SER A 156 -11.72 13.60 20.23
CA SER A 156 -11.85 12.68 19.09
C SER A 156 -11.23 13.25 17.82
N PHE A 157 -10.88 12.38 16.88
CA PHE A 157 -10.27 12.77 15.61
C PHE A 157 -11.28 12.69 14.46
N LEU A 158 -11.29 13.68 13.56
CA LEU A 158 -12.05 13.61 12.32
C LEU A 158 -11.51 12.49 11.40
N THR A 159 -10.18 12.41 11.26
CA THR A 159 -9.51 11.35 10.47
C THR A 159 -8.49 10.61 11.34
N PRO A 160 -8.92 9.73 12.25
CA PRO A 160 -8.03 9.05 13.20
C PRO A 160 -6.97 8.19 12.51
N SER A 161 -7.30 7.55 11.39
CA SER A 161 -6.33 6.77 10.61
C SER A 161 -5.18 7.64 10.07
N LEU A 162 -5.41 8.93 9.79
CA LEU A 162 -4.36 9.84 9.35
C LEU A 162 -3.37 10.11 10.48
N ALA A 163 -3.86 10.35 11.70
CA ALA A 163 -3.01 10.55 12.88
C ALA A 163 -2.04 9.37 13.08
N LEU A 164 -2.54 8.13 13.00
CA LEU A 164 -1.74 6.91 13.10
C LEU A 164 -0.72 6.81 11.96
N LYS A 165 -1.15 7.04 10.72
CA LYS A 165 -0.28 6.99 9.54
C LYS A 165 0.85 8.03 9.60
N LEU A 166 0.57 9.23 10.11
CA LEU A 166 1.56 10.29 10.28
C LEU A 166 2.57 9.91 11.36
N GLY A 167 2.14 9.37 12.50
CA GLY A 167 3.04 8.85 13.53
C GLY A 167 4.02 7.80 13.00
N HIS A 168 3.52 6.80 12.27
CA HIS A 168 4.39 5.79 11.65
C HIS A 168 5.36 6.38 10.62
N SER A 169 4.91 7.35 9.82
CA SER A 169 5.77 8.00 8.82
C SER A 169 6.85 8.85 9.49
N LEU A 170 6.52 9.58 10.55
CA LEU A 170 7.46 10.34 11.38
C LEU A 170 8.52 9.45 12.01
N HIS A 171 8.11 8.32 12.59
CA HIS A 171 9.05 7.36 13.15
C HIS A 171 10.03 6.83 12.09
N LYS A 172 9.52 6.52 10.89
CA LYS A 172 10.37 6.08 9.78
C LYS A 172 11.33 7.17 9.28
N ILE A 173 10.90 8.43 9.26
CA ILE A 173 11.77 9.57 8.93
C ILE A 173 12.85 9.74 10.00
N SER A 174 12.50 9.58 11.28
CA SER A 174 13.47 9.61 12.38
C SER A 174 14.53 8.50 12.26
N ASP A 175 14.14 7.28 11.88
CA ASP A 175 15.10 6.22 11.56
C ASP A 175 16.04 6.61 10.42
N ILE A 176 15.51 7.25 9.35
CA ILE A 176 16.33 7.66 8.21
C ILE A 176 17.39 8.68 8.64
N ILE A 177 17.01 9.68 9.45
CA ILE A 177 17.95 10.67 9.98
C ILE A 177 18.99 9.99 10.86
N HIS A 178 18.56 9.10 11.77
CA HIS A 178 19.44 8.39 12.69
C HIS A 178 20.45 7.51 11.95
N CYS A 179 20.01 6.70 10.98
CA CYS A 179 20.92 5.88 10.18
C CYS A 179 21.92 6.72 9.40
N ARG A 180 21.52 7.90 8.90
CA ARG A 180 22.45 8.81 8.21
C ARG A 180 23.45 9.44 9.17
N ALA A 181 23.03 9.81 10.37
CA ALA A 181 23.92 10.32 11.41
C ALA A 181 24.95 9.27 11.83
N LEU A 182 24.54 7.99 11.98
CA LEU A 182 25.45 6.87 12.21
C LEU A 182 26.47 6.69 11.08
N MET A 183 26.03 6.72 9.82
CA MET A 183 26.94 6.61 8.67
C MET A 183 27.90 7.78 8.52
N ALA A 184 27.54 8.95 9.06
CA ALA A 184 28.34 10.17 9.02
C ALA A 184 29.15 10.39 10.31
N GLU A 185 29.04 9.49 11.30
CA GLU A 185 29.67 9.61 12.62
C GLU A 185 29.35 10.95 13.33
N ASP A 186 28.12 11.44 13.13
CA ASP A 186 27.62 12.71 13.69
C ASP A 186 26.96 12.46 15.06
N GLU A 187 27.77 12.48 16.11
CA GLU A 187 27.36 12.16 17.49
C GLU A 187 26.22 13.03 18.03
N ASP A 188 26.20 14.32 17.66
CA ASP A 188 25.15 15.24 18.10
C ASP A 188 23.80 14.88 17.47
N ARG A 189 23.78 14.58 16.17
CA ARG A 189 22.56 14.09 15.51
C ARG A 189 22.14 12.71 15.98
N ILE A 190 23.07 11.79 16.24
CA ILE A 190 22.78 10.47 16.82
C ILE A 190 22.05 10.65 18.15
N ARG A 191 22.64 11.42 19.07
CA ARG A 191 22.05 11.69 20.40
C ARG A 191 20.68 12.35 20.29
N SER A 192 20.56 13.39 19.46
CA SER A 192 19.30 14.10 19.26
C SER A 192 18.19 13.17 18.73
N THR A 193 18.49 12.33 17.74
CA THR A 193 17.52 11.40 17.17
C THR A 193 17.15 10.28 18.14
N ASP A 194 18.08 9.79 18.95
CA ASP A 194 17.78 8.80 20.00
C ASP A 194 16.85 9.34 21.08
N ILE A 195 17.07 10.58 21.52
CA ILE A 195 16.17 11.23 22.47
C ILE A 195 14.77 11.38 21.85
N PHE A 196 14.68 11.81 20.58
CA PHE A 196 13.39 11.90 19.89
C PHE A 196 12.70 10.54 19.78
N LYS A 197 13.43 9.47 19.44
CA LYS A 197 12.89 8.11 19.36
C LYS A 197 12.40 7.63 20.73
N LYS A 198 13.11 7.92 21.82
CA LYS A 198 12.67 7.64 23.20
C LYS A 198 11.40 8.41 23.56
N LEU A 199 11.29 9.68 23.20
CA LEU A 199 10.07 10.47 23.37
C LEU A 199 8.90 9.87 22.57
N TYR A 200 9.15 9.47 21.32
CA TYR A 200 8.15 8.81 20.48
C TYR A 200 7.65 7.51 21.12
N THR A 201 8.54 6.60 21.52
CA THR A 201 8.11 5.30 22.10
C THR A 201 7.40 5.45 23.43
N SER A 202 7.81 6.41 24.27
CA SER A 202 7.22 6.63 25.59
C SER A 202 5.91 7.42 25.57
N LYS A 203 5.80 8.44 24.72
CA LYS A 203 4.70 9.43 24.79
C LYS A 203 3.78 9.46 23.59
N TRP A 204 4.19 8.96 22.43
CA TRP A 204 3.35 9.06 21.22
C TRP A 204 2.04 8.29 21.34
N SER A 205 2.07 7.13 22.01
CA SER A 205 0.87 6.32 22.24
C SER A 205 -0.16 7.08 23.07
N GLU A 206 0.28 7.64 24.20
CA GLU A 206 -0.53 8.44 25.12
C GLU A 206 -1.12 9.69 24.44
N LEU A 207 -0.29 10.42 23.70
CA LEU A 207 -0.66 11.73 23.16
C LEU A 207 -1.49 11.67 21.88
N VAL A 208 -1.34 10.60 21.08
CA VAL A 208 -1.92 10.51 19.74
C VAL A 208 -2.57 9.14 19.48
N SER A 209 -1.81 8.05 19.55
CA SER A 209 -2.28 6.76 19.03
C SER A 209 -3.47 6.21 19.78
N HIS A 210 -3.49 6.32 21.12
CA HIS A 210 -4.56 5.80 21.95
C HIS A 210 -5.89 6.51 21.64
N GLY A 211 -5.89 7.85 21.60
CA GLY A 211 -7.08 8.63 21.22
C GLY A 211 -7.57 8.32 19.81
N ALA A 212 -6.66 8.17 18.85
CA ALA A 212 -7.01 7.81 17.47
C ALA A 212 -7.59 6.39 17.36
N LEU A 213 -7.05 5.43 18.10
CA LEU A 213 -7.56 4.05 18.13
C LEU A 213 -8.93 3.96 18.82
N ASN A 214 -9.14 4.70 19.91
CA ASN A 214 -10.44 4.79 20.57
C ASN A 214 -11.48 5.38 19.63
N THR A 215 -11.17 6.50 18.98
CA THR A 215 -12.07 7.11 17.98
C THR A 215 -12.46 6.12 16.88
N LEU A 216 -11.51 5.30 16.39
CA LEU A 216 -11.79 4.23 15.42
C LEU A 216 -12.67 3.12 15.99
N SER A 217 -12.40 2.70 17.23
CA SER A 217 -13.17 1.67 17.93
C SER A 217 -14.62 2.13 18.14
N ASP A 218 -14.81 3.35 18.61
CA ASP A 218 -16.13 3.94 18.88
C ASP A 218 -16.90 4.13 17.57
N ALA A 219 -16.24 4.64 16.53
CA ALA A 219 -16.86 4.75 15.21
C ALA A 219 -17.26 3.38 14.63
N LYS A 220 -16.46 2.33 14.89
CA LYS A 220 -16.78 0.96 14.47
C LYS A 220 -17.92 0.36 15.30
N TYR A 221 -17.96 0.62 16.59
CA TYR A 221 -19.00 0.14 17.51
C TYR A 221 -20.35 0.80 17.21
N ASN A 222 -20.34 2.11 16.99
CA ASN A 222 -21.54 2.90 16.67
C ASN A 222 -22.00 2.75 15.23
N LYS A 223 -21.20 2.13 14.36
CA LYS A 223 -21.60 1.84 12.98
C LYS A 223 -22.74 0.82 13.02
N PRO A 224 -23.95 1.16 12.53
CA PRO A 224 -25.05 0.21 12.49
C PRO A 224 -24.63 -1.04 11.72
N SER A 225 -24.81 -2.22 12.31
CA SER A 225 -24.61 -3.48 11.60
C SER A 225 -25.75 -3.63 10.59
N THR A 226 -25.57 -3.07 9.40
CA THR A 226 -26.44 -3.35 8.26
C THR A 226 -26.14 -4.76 7.80
N LEU A 227 -26.88 -5.73 8.33
CA LEU A 227 -27.04 -7.02 7.66
C LEU A 227 -27.56 -6.69 6.25
N PRO A 228 -26.92 -7.18 5.18
CA PRO A 228 -27.49 -7.00 3.85
C PRO A 228 -28.87 -7.63 3.84
N PHE A 229 -29.86 -6.90 3.32
CA PHE A 229 -31.22 -7.40 3.23
C PHE A 229 -31.21 -8.69 2.40
N THR A 230 -32.03 -9.66 2.80
CA THR A 230 -32.08 -10.95 2.11
C THR A 230 -32.42 -10.76 0.63
N GLU A 231 -33.25 -9.77 0.34
CA GLU A 231 -33.63 -9.31 -1.00
C GLU A 231 -32.41 -8.86 -1.81
N ASP A 232 -31.53 -8.02 -1.25
CA ASP A 232 -30.31 -7.54 -1.93
C ASP A 232 -29.35 -8.70 -2.24
N VAL A 233 -29.21 -9.64 -1.31
CA VAL A 233 -28.39 -10.84 -1.51
C VAL A 233 -28.98 -11.72 -2.63
N GLN A 234 -30.30 -11.89 -2.67
CA GLN A 234 -30.98 -12.63 -3.73
C GLN A 234 -30.84 -11.94 -5.09
N ILE A 235 -30.96 -10.61 -5.14
CA ILE A 235 -30.77 -9.82 -6.37
C ILE A 235 -29.35 -10.00 -6.89
N LEU A 236 -28.34 -9.90 -6.01
CA LEU A 236 -26.94 -10.11 -6.37
C LEU A 236 -26.70 -11.52 -6.92
N HIS A 237 -27.22 -12.56 -6.25
CA HIS A 237 -27.07 -13.94 -6.73
C HIS A 237 -27.74 -14.14 -8.09
N ARG A 238 -28.98 -13.66 -8.26
CA ARG A 238 -29.71 -13.77 -9.53
C ARG A 238 -28.99 -13.04 -10.66
N TYR A 239 -28.43 -11.87 -10.37
CA TYR A 239 -27.62 -11.10 -11.32
C TYR A 239 -26.35 -11.86 -11.72
N LEU A 240 -25.62 -12.44 -10.76
CA LEU A 240 -24.41 -13.21 -11.02
C LEU A 240 -24.71 -14.46 -11.83
N ASP A 241 -25.79 -15.18 -11.52
CA ASP A 241 -26.23 -16.36 -12.26
C ASP A 241 -26.55 -16.01 -13.72
N LYS A 242 -27.39 -14.98 -13.95
CA LYS A 242 -27.73 -14.51 -15.30
C LYS A 242 -26.50 -14.03 -16.08
N SER A 243 -25.62 -13.26 -15.42
CA SER A 243 -24.39 -12.77 -16.04
C SER A 243 -23.42 -13.89 -16.40
N ALA A 244 -23.41 -14.98 -15.61
CA ALA A 244 -22.57 -16.14 -15.89
C ALA A 244 -23.08 -16.92 -17.11
N GLU A 245 -24.40 -17.10 -17.21
CA GLU A 245 -25.04 -17.73 -18.37
C GLU A 245 -24.78 -16.92 -19.65
N GLU A 246 -24.99 -15.60 -19.61
CA GLU A 246 -24.74 -14.71 -20.75
C GLU A 246 -23.26 -14.73 -21.17
N ALA A 247 -22.34 -14.61 -20.21
CA ALA A 247 -20.90 -14.65 -20.50
C ALA A 247 -20.47 -16.02 -21.05
N PHE A 248 -21.06 -17.12 -20.57
CA PHE A 248 -20.80 -18.46 -21.06
C PHE A 248 -21.29 -18.62 -22.51
N CYS A 249 -22.54 -18.25 -22.80
CA CYS A 249 -23.09 -18.31 -24.15
C CYS A 249 -22.26 -17.47 -25.13
N ASN A 250 -21.95 -16.22 -24.77
CA ASN A 250 -21.13 -15.34 -25.61
C ASN A 250 -19.72 -15.89 -25.85
N SER A 251 -19.11 -16.54 -24.85
CA SER A 251 -17.80 -17.18 -25.00
C SER A 251 -17.84 -18.43 -25.90
N LYS A 252 -18.96 -19.16 -25.90
CA LYS A 252 -19.19 -20.34 -26.74
C LYS A 252 -19.47 -19.97 -28.19
N GLU A 253 -20.20 -18.89 -28.43
CA GLU A 253 -20.51 -18.39 -29.77
C GLU A 253 -19.31 -17.68 -30.41
N VAL A 254 -18.58 -16.87 -29.63
CA VAL A 254 -17.47 -16.06 -30.13
C VAL A 254 -16.30 -16.10 -29.13
N ALA A 255 -15.26 -16.86 -29.48
CA ALA A 255 -14.04 -16.98 -28.70
C ALA A 255 -13.14 -15.72 -28.85
N THR A 256 -13.50 -14.65 -28.15
CA THR A 256 -12.70 -13.41 -28.07
C THR A 256 -12.13 -13.19 -26.68
N SER A 257 -10.98 -12.52 -26.59
CA SER A 257 -10.34 -12.17 -25.32
C SER A 257 -11.27 -11.38 -24.39
N GLN A 258 -12.15 -10.54 -24.95
CA GLN A 258 -13.14 -9.79 -24.20
C GLN A 258 -14.22 -10.69 -23.58
N ASN A 259 -14.75 -11.66 -24.32
CA ASN A 259 -15.75 -12.60 -23.81
C ASN A 259 -15.18 -13.49 -22.70
N TYR A 260 -13.94 -13.97 -22.87
CA TYR A 260 -13.22 -14.70 -21.83
C TYR A 260 -12.96 -13.86 -20.57
N ALA A 261 -12.57 -12.59 -20.73
CA ALA A 261 -12.36 -11.69 -19.60
C ALA A 261 -13.65 -11.43 -18.81
N GLN A 262 -14.80 -11.31 -19.49
CA GLN A 262 -16.08 -11.16 -18.82
C GLN A 262 -16.48 -12.44 -18.07
N LEU A 263 -16.33 -13.61 -18.68
CA LEU A 263 -16.60 -14.89 -18.02
C LEU A 263 -15.74 -15.04 -16.76
N ALA A 264 -14.42 -14.84 -16.87
CA ALA A 264 -13.50 -14.91 -15.74
C ALA A 264 -13.86 -13.93 -14.61
N LYS A 265 -14.32 -12.72 -14.97
CA LYS A 265 -14.74 -11.70 -14.00
C LYS A 265 -15.98 -12.13 -13.22
N VAL A 266 -16.99 -12.68 -13.89
CA VAL A 266 -18.22 -13.17 -13.25
C VAL A 266 -17.91 -14.39 -12.37
N THR A 267 -17.13 -15.34 -12.87
CA THR A 267 -16.70 -16.51 -12.08
C THR A 267 -15.93 -16.10 -10.84
N LEU A 268 -14.99 -15.15 -10.95
CA LEU A 268 -14.26 -14.64 -9.79
C LEU A 268 -15.20 -13.99 -8.76
N ALA A 269 -16.19 -13.21 -9.23
CA ALA A 269 -17.19 -12.60 -8.34
C ALA A 269 -18.03 -13.66 -7.61
N GLN A 270 -18.47 -14.71 -8.30
CA GLN A 270 -19.20 -15.84 -7.69
C GLN A 270 -18.36 -16.55 -6.62
N ILE A 271 -17.07 -16.81 -6.88
CA ILE A 271 -16.17 -17.45 -5.91
C ILE A 271 -15.94 -16.54 -4.69
N ILE A 272 -15.78 -15.23 -4.90
CA ILE A 272 -15.64 -14.24 -3.81
C ILE A 272 -16.86 -14.26 -2.90
N VAL A 273 -18.07 -14.23 -3.48
CA VAL A 273 -19.33 -14.25 -2.74
C VAL A 273 -19.51 -15.58 -2.00
N PHE A 274 -19.24 -16.71 -2.68
CA PHE A 274 -19.35 -18.05 -2.10
C PHE A 274 -18.40 -18.24 -0.90
N ASN A 275 -17.13 -17.88 -1.07
CA ASN A 275 -16.12 -18.04 -0.02
C ASN A 275 -16.19 -16.95 1.06
N ARG A 276 -16.91 -15.84 0.80
CA ARG A 276 -16.92 -14.64 1.65
C ARG A 276 -15.51 -14.10 1.92
N ARG A 277 -14.64 -14.17 0.90
CA ARG A 277 -13.21 -13.81 0.95
C ARG A 277 -12.93 -12.57 0.13
N ARG A 278 -11.88 -11.80 0.46
CA ARG A 278 -11.48 -10.64 -0.35
C ARG A 278 -10.84 -11.10 -1.65
N ALA A 279 -10.96 -10.31 -2.72
CA ALA A 279 -10.42 -10.65 -4.04
C ALA A 279 -8.94 -11.10 -4.00
N GLY A 280 -8.10 -10.45 -3.19
CA GLY A 280 -6.69 -10.81 -3.03
C GLY A 280 -6.41 -12.18 -2.42
N GLU A 281 -7.37 -12.76 -1.69
CA GLU A 281 -7.28 -14.11 -1.10
C GLU A 281 -7.72 -15.20 -2.09
N VAL A 282 -8.45 -14.82 -3.14
CA VAL A 282 -9.00 -15.73 -4.16
C VAL A 282 -8.23 -15.62 -5.48
N SER A 283 -7.55 -14.49 -5.71
CA SER A 283 -6.75 -14.23 -6.89
C SER A 283 -5.31 -14.70 -6.72
N MET A 284 -4.69 -15.17 -7.80
CA MET A 284 -3.25 -15.45 -7.82
C MET A 284 -2.63 -15.20 -9.18
N ARG A 285 -1.31 -15.02 -9.17
CA ARG A 285 -0.54 -14.80 -10.40
C ARG A 285 -0.53 -16.08 -11.24
N LEU A 286 -0.65 -15.93 -12.56
CA LEU A 286 -0.63 -17.06 -13.50
C LEU A 286 0.64 -17.91 -13.34
N LYS A 287 1.80 -17.27 -13.17
CA LYS A 287 3.07 -17.97 -12.91
C LYS A 287 2.98 -18.85 -11.65
N SER A 288 2.47 -18.29 -10.55
CA SER A 288 2.21 -19.03 -9.33
C SER A 288 1.11 -20.09 -9.49
N PHE A 289 0.23 -20.00 -10.51
CA PHE A 289 -0.68 -21.08 -10.84
C PHE A 289 0.05 -22.26 -11.48
N LEU A 290 0.77 -21.98 -12.56
CA LEU A 290 1.45 -22.98 -13.36
C LEU A 290 2.53 -23.73 -12.56
N GLU A 291 3.13 -23.06 -11.57
CA GLU A 291 4.14 -23.65 -10.67
C GLU A 291 3.54 -24.43 -9.47
N ARG A 292 2.21 -24.48 -9.32
CA ARG A 292 1.59 -25.25 -8.21
C ARG A 292 1.78 -26.77 -8.36
N ASP A 293 1.73 -27.27 -9.58
CA ASP A 293 1.84 -28.72 -9.84
C ASP A 293 3.26 -29.24 -9.69
N THR A 294 4.27 -28.38 -9.75
CA THR A 294 5.67 -28.78 -9.51
C THR A 294 6.05 -28.81 -8.03
N GLN A 295 5.25 -28.23 -7.13
CA GLN A 295 5.59 -28.10 -5.71
C GLN A 295 4.63 -28.77 -4.71
N SER A 296 3.54 -29.44 -5.12
CA SER A 296 2.64 -30.07 -4.14
C SER A 296 1.92 -31.34 -4.60
N PHE A 297 2.62 -32.48 -4.51
CA PHE A 297 2.06 -33.70 -3.89
C PHE A 297 2.52 -33.87 -2.43
N MET A 298 3.41 -33.00 -1.92
CA MET A 298 3.90 -33.04 -0.54
C MET A 298 3.50 -31.75 0.21
N LYS A 299 2.67 -31.95 1.23
CA LYS A 299 2.25 -31.00 2.28
C LYS A 299 1.08 -30.08 1.94
N MET A 300 -0.14 -30.61 2.07
CA MET A 300 -1.22 -29.97 2.86
C MET A 300 -2.38 -30.96 3.07
N LEU A 301 -2.23 -31.86 4.05
CA LEU A 301 -3.36 -32.38 4.82
C LEU A 301 -3.40 -31.60 6.14
N PRO A 302 -4.47 -30.83 6.43
CA PRO A 302 -4.70 -30.34 7.78
C PRO A 302 -4.87 -31.53 8.72
N TRP A 303 -4.13 -31.52 9.81
CA TRP A 303 -4.29 -32.45 10.92
C TRP A 303 -5.72 -32.36 11.46
N GLY A 304 -6.55 -33.33 11.07
CA GLY A 304 -7.94 -33.42 11.51
C GLY A 304 -8.72 -34.55 10.83
N CYS A 305 -8.08 -35.63 10.41
CA CYS A 305 -8.80 -36.82 9.91
C CYS A 305 -7.91 -38.08 9.89
N GLN A 306 -7.24 -38.40 11.00
CA GLN A 306 -6.55 -39.68 11.18
C GLN A 306 -7.08 -40.41 12.41
N ARG A 307 -8.28 -40.96 12.27
CA ARG A 307 -8.68 -42.22 12.91
C ARG A 307 -9.99 -42.64 12.27
N LEU A 308 -9.89 -43.59 11.36
CA LEU A 308 -10.88 -44.64 11.08
C LEU A 308 -10.34 -45.44 9.90
N ASN A 309 -9.34 -46.26 10.19
CA ASN A 309 -9.12 -47.46 9.41
C ASN A 309 -8.50 -48.52 10.32
N ARG A 310 -9.37 -49.31 10.95
CA ARG A 310 -9.18 -50.70 11.39
C ARG A 310 -10.46 -51.14 12.09
N GLY A 311 -11.06 -52.23 11.61
CA GLY A 311 -12.10 -52.95 12.33
C GLY A 311 -13.41 -53.05 11.58
N SER A 312 -13.61 -54.20 10.96
CA SER A 312 -14.87 -54.78 10.52
C SER A 312 -16.04 -54.62 11.50
N ALA A 313 -17.25 -54.54 10.91
CA ALA A 313 -18.55 -54.90 11.49
C ALA A 313 -19.13 -53.97 12.58
N THR A 314 -20.11 -53.14 12.21
CA THR A 314 -21.55 -53.33 12.50
C THR A 314 -22.35 -52.08 12.15
N THR A 315 -23.16 -52.20 11.11
CA THR A 315 -24.21 -51.29 10.68
C THR A 315 -25.39 -51.34 11.64
N SER A 316 -25.52 -50.38 12.56
CA SER A 316 -26.84 -49.99 13.13
C SER A 316 -26.88 -48.66 13.90
N ALA A 317 -25.75 -48.09 14.31
CA ALA A 317 -25.75 -46.88 15.16
C ALA A 317 -25.63 -45.54 14.41
N VAL A 318 -25.27 -45.54 13.12
CA VAL A 318 -25.03 -44.29 12.35
C VAL A 318 -26.30 -43.77 11.65
N SER A 319 -27.32 -44.61 11.39
CA SER A 319 -28.49 -44.15 10.63
C SER A 319 -29.39 -43.18 11.40
N LYS A 320 -29.52 -43.32 12.74
CA LYS A 320 -30.43 -42.49 13.53
C LYS A 320 -29.97 -41.04 13.76
N SER A 321 -28.68 -40.74 13.58
CA SER A 321 -28.16 -39.36 13.68
C SER A 321 -28.17 -38.64 12.32
N TRP A 322 -28.04 -39.39 11.22
CA TRP A 322 -28.09 -38.85 9.87
C TRP A 322 -29.53 -38.58 9.39
N GLU A 323 -30.52 -39.37 9.81
CA GLU A 323 -31.92 -39.14 9.44
C GLU A 323 -32.49 -37.83 10.03
N LYS A 324 -32.12 -37.45 11.26
CA LYS A 324 -32.58 -36.19 11.88
C LYS A 324 -31.94 -34.92 11.29
N GLY A 325 -30.79 -35.04 10.62
CA GLY A 325 -30.15 -33.94 9.89
C GLY A 325 -30.62 -33.79 8.45
N ALA A 326 -31.08 -34.89 7.82
CA ALA A 326 -31.50 -34.92 6.43
C ALA A 326 -32.86 -34.25 6.17
N GLU A 327 -33.77 -34.24 7.15
CA GLU A 327 -35.10 -33.60 6.99
C GLU A 327 -35.05 -32.06 6.92
N ARG A 328 -33.96 -31.41 7.37
CA ARG A 328 -33.78 -29.95 7.22
C ARG A 328 -32.97 -29.51 6.00
N MET A 329 -32.41 -30.45 5.22
CA MET A 329 -31.45 -30.15 4.15
C MET A 329 -31.90 -30.61 2.75
N GLN A 330 -33.20 -30.89 2.56
CA GLN A 330 -33.70 -31.41 1.28
C GLN A 330 -33.68 -30.39 0.12
N PHE A 331 -33.44 -29.09 0.37
CA PHE A 331 -33.34 -28.07 -0.68
C PHE A 331 -31.92 -27.76 -1.19
N CYS A 332 -30.86 -28.24 -0.53
CA CYS A 332 -29.46 -27.90 -0.90
C CYS A 332 -28.72 -28.97 -1.72
N SER A 333 -29.27 -30.19 -1.82
CA SER A 333 -28.60 -31.33 -2.47
C SER A 333 -28.36 -31.09 -3.98
N HIS A 334 -29.36 -30.59 -4.70
CA HIS A 334 -29.25 -30.41 -6.15
C HIS A 334 -28.29 -29.27 -6.54
N ARG A 335 -28.28 -28.16 -5.77
CA ARG A 335 -27.42 -26.99 -6.03
C ARG A 335 -25.96 -27.24 -5.66
N ALA A 336 -25.70 -28.02 -4.62
CA ALA A 336 -24.34 -28.43 -4.24
C ALA A 336 -23.74 -29.39 -5.28
N TRP A 337 -24.53 -30.33 -5.80
CA TRP A 337 -24.13 -31.21 -6.91
C TRP A 337 -23.92 -30.45 -8.22
N TRP A 338 -24.77 -29.45 -8.52
CA TRP A 338 -24.62 -28.61 -9.71
C TRP A 338 -23.36 -27.71 -9.65
N MET A 339 -23.03 -27.15 -8.46
CA MET A 339 -21.79 -26.41 -8.27
C MET A 339 -20.55 -27.30 -8.26
N LEU A 340 -20.61 -28.50 -7.69
CA LEU A 340 -19.51 -29.48 -7.79
C LEU A 340 -19.31 -29.95 -9.22
N TYR A 341 -20.39 -30.15 -9.98
CA TYR A 341 -20.35 -30.51 -11.40
C TYR A 341 -19.76 -29.37 -12.24
N HIS A 342 -20.16 -28.11 -12.00
CA HIS A 342 -19.55 -26.95 -12.65
C HIS A 342 -18.10 -26.72 -12.19
N TYR A 343 -17.76 -26.95 -10.92
CA TYR A 343 -16.39 -26.83 -10.43
C TYR A 343 -15.49 -27.90 -11.04
N LEU A 344 -15.98 -29.15 -11.13
CA LEU A 344 -15.29 -30.28 -11.78
C LEU A 344 -15.16 -30.06 -13.30
N GLN A 345 -16.22 -29.60 -13.97
CA GLN A 345 -16.16 -29.23 -15.39
C GLN A 345 -15.23 -28.04 -15.64
N VAL A 346 -15.21 -27.03 -14.77
CA VAL A 346 -14.28 -25.88 -14.90
C VAL A 346 -12.84 -26.31 -14.60
N THR A 347 -12.60 -27.25 -13.68
CA THR A 347 -11.25 -27.80 -13.46
C THR A 347 -10.80 -28.73 -14.59
N GLU A 348 -11.67 -29.58 -15.13
CA GLU A 348 -11.36 -30.43 -16.29
C GLU A 348 -11.23 -29.61 -17.58
N LEU A 349 -12.06 -28.57 -17.79
CA LEU A 349 -11.88 -27.61 -18.88
C LEU A 349 -10.58 -26.83 -18.70
N ASN A 350 -10.23 -26.38 -17.49
CA ASN A 350 -8.93 -25.74 -17.27
C ASN A 350 -7.75 -26.71 -17.49
N LEU A 351 -7.88 -28.00 -17.18
CA LEU A 351 -6.84 -29.02 -17.46
C LEU A 351 -6.71 -29.32 -18.97
N VAL A 352 -7.83 -29.48 -19.68
CA VAL A 352 -7.87 -29.72 -21.14
C VAL A 352 -7.44 -28.46 -21.91
N PHE A 353 -7.78 -27.25 -21.44
CA PHE A 353 -7.37 -26.00 -22.09
C PHE A 353 -5.94 -25.55 -21.76
N VAL A 354 -5.38 -25.92 -20.59
CA VAL A 354 -3.93 -25.76 -20.35
C VAL A 354 -3.12 -26.66 -21.28
N GLN A 355 -3.63 -27.85 -21.63
CA GLN A 355 -3.02 -28.73 -22.64
C GLN A 355 -3.18 -28.21 -24.09
N GLN A 356 -4.28 -27.52 -24.43
CA GLN A 356 -4.46 -26.90 -25.75
C GLN A 356 -3.70 -25.58 -25.91
N THR A 357 -3.55 -24.78 -24.84
CA THR A 357 -2.74 -23.55 -24.88
C THR A 357 -1.23 -23.82 -24.86
N SER A 358 -0.78 -24.94 -24.28
CA SER A 358 0.62 -25.36 -24.40
C SER A 358 0.99 -25.84 -25.81
N SER A 359 0.05 -26.45 -26.53
CA SER A 359 0.24 -26.88 -27.93
C SER A 359 0.20 -25.72 -28.94
N PHE A 360 -0.48 -24.61 -28.62
CA PHE A 360 -0.42 -23.38 -29.43
C PHE A 360 0.87 -22.54 -29.23
N LEU A 361 1.66 -22.82 -28.19
CA LEU A 361 2.92 -22.12 -27.91
C LEU A 361 4.17 -22.91 -28.34
N GLN A 362 3.99 -24.03 -29.04
CA GLN A 362 5.07 -24.94 -29.43
C GLN A 362 5.44 -24.89 -30.92
N ASP A 363 5.15 -23.78 -31.60
CA ASP A 363 5.62 -23.54 -32.97
C ASP A 363 6.59 -22.36 -33.06
N PRO A 364 7.90 -22.58 -32.84
CA PRO A 364 8.93 -21.66 -33.29
C PRO A 364 9.51 -22.19 -34.61
N LYS A 365 9.26 -21.42 -35.69
CA LYS A 365 9.85 -21.47 -37.04
C LYS A 365 9.03 -22.21 -38.11
N GLN A 366 8.26 -21.45 -38.89
CA GLN A 366 8.63 -20.99 -40.24
C GLN A 366 7.69 -19.90 -40.73
#